data_AF-A0A930AAK5-F1
#
_entry.id   AF-A0A930AAK5-F1
#
_cell.length_a   1.000
_cell.length_b   1.000
_cell.length_c   1.000
_cell.angle_alpha   90.00
_cell.angle_beta   90.00
_cell.angle_gamma   90.00
#
_symmetry.space_group_name_H-M   'P 1'
#
loop_
_entity.id
_entity.type
_entity.pdbx_description
1 polymer ?
#
loop_
_entity_poly.entity_id
_entity_poly.type
_entity_poly.pdbx_seq_one_letter_code
_entity_poly.pdbx_strand_id
1 'polypeptide(L)'
;MLEITTNMKYSYVNNKGFISVYFLVIFLYVITLVTVISVNLDNQAKTLENLEIIYSYQLEELSAIARLKKELCTEIHLEEKYQIKDQYIYIQLTNEMLIVEYDADKKIVLDYEVNR
;
A
#
# COMPACT_ATOMS: atom_id res chain seq x y z
N MET A 1 26.85 -16.54 80.70
CA MET A 1 25.63 -15.84 80.27
C MET A 1 25.82 -14.37 80.61
N LEU A 2 26.08 -13.51 79.63
CA LEU A 2 25.83 -12.08 79.72
C LEU A 2 25.73 -11.54 78.29
N GLU A 3 24.73 -10.70 78.08
CA GLU A 3 23.95 -10.56 76.86
C GLU A 3 24.59 -9.64 75.81
N ILE A 4 24.53 -10.06 74.55
CA ILE A 4 24.78 -9.23 73.38
C ILE A 4 23.57 -8.30 73.25
N THR A 5 23.71 -7.04 73.65
CA THR A 5 22.72 -6.00 73.35
C THR A 5 23.22 -5.14 72.19
N THR A 6 22.80 -5.56 71.00
CA THR A 6 22.83 -4.80 69.75
C THR A 6 22.21 -3.42 69.94
N ASN A 7 22.98 -2.37 69.66
CA ASN A 7 22.45 -1.05 69.38
C ASN A 7 23.24 -0.42 68.22
N MET A 8 23.16 -1.05 67.04
CA MET A 8 23.42 -0.32 65.79
C MET A 8 22.24 0.64 65.58
N LYS A 9 22.36 1.84 66.17
CA LYS A 9 21.60 3.00 65.69
C LYS A 9 22.01 3.20 64.23
N TYR A 10 21.18 2.71 63.31
CA TYR A 10 21.16 3.17 61.93
C TYR A 10 20.86 4.67 61.95
N SER A 11 21.90 5.47 62.08
CA SER A 11 21.85 6.88 61.80
C SER A 11 21.56 6.98 60.31
N TYR A 12 20.30 7.24 59.96
CA TYR A 12 19.94 7.76 58.65
C TYR A 12 20.59 9.14 58.55
N VAL A 13 21.86 9.16 58.18
CA VAL A 13 22.58 10.38 57.84
C VAL A 13 21.87 10.95 56.61
N ASN A 14 21.18 12.05 56.84
CA ASN A 14 20.56 12.90 55.83
C ASN A 14 21.67 13.46 54.93
N ASN A 15 22.13 12.66 53.96
CA ASN A 15 23.11 13.06 52.97
C ASN A 15 22.43 14.00 51.96
N LYS A 16 22.54 15.30 52.22
CA LYS A 16 22.16 16.41 51.32
C LYS A 16 22.93 16.44 49.98
N GLY A 17 23.60 15.36 49.58
CA GLY A 17 24.38 15.25 48.35
C GLY A 17 24.37 13.86 47.71
N PHE A 18 23.62 12.89 48.24
CA PHE A 18 23.46 11.60 47.56
C PHE A 18 22.25 11.71 46.64
N ILE A 19 22.48 11.74 45.32
CA ILE A 19 21.44 11.35 44.37
C ILE A 19 21.01 9.94 44.78
N SER A 20 19.79 9.87 45.29
CA SER A 20 19.18 8.62 45.73
C SER A 20 19.25 7.62 44.58
N VAL A 21 19.65 6.38 44.82
CA VAL A 21 19.66 5.32 43.78
C VAL A 21 18.31 5.25 43.08
N TYR A 22 17.22 5.51 43.82
CA TYR A 22 15.87 5.65 43.28
C TYR A 22 15.73 6.73 42.20
N PHE A 23 16.38 7.89 42.36
CA PHE A 23 16.39 8.95 41.34
C PHE A 23 17.11 8.48 40.08
N LEU A 24 18.24 7.78 40.21
CA LEU A 24 18.99 7.29 39.06
C LEU A 24 18.22 6.22 38.28
N VAL A 25 17.53 5.31 38.98
CA VAL A 25 16.66 4.29 38.35
C VAL A 25 15.50 4.96 37.60
N ILE A 26 14.83 5.94 38.22
CA ILE A 26 13.75 6.69 37.57
C ILE A 26 14.27 7.45 36.35
N PHE A 27 15.43 8.08 36.45
CA PHE A 27 16.04 8.80 35.34
C PHE A 27 16.39 7.88 34.16
N LEU A 28 16.98 6.72 34.44
CA LEU A 28 17.28 5.71 33.44
C LEU A 28 16.00 5.16 32.77
N TYR A 29 14.96 4.95 33.57
CA TYR A 29 13.65 4.50 33.06
C TYR A 29 13.04 5.53 32.11
N VAL A 30 13.09 6.81 32.45
CA VAL A 30 12.57 7.88 31.58
C VAL A 30 13.36 7.96 30.27
N ILE A 31 14.70 7.89 30.31
CA ILE A 31 15.53 7.92 29.10
C ILE A 31 15.24 6.73 28.19
N THR A 32 15.14 5.52 28.76
CA THR A 32 14.84 4.31 28.00
C THR A 32 13.45 4.38 27.38
N LEU A 33 12.45 4.86 28.12
CA LEU A 33 11.10 5.08 27.60
C LEU A 33 11.09 6.06 26.42
N VAL A 34 11.75 7.22 26.56
CA VAL A 34 11.85 8.21 25.49
C VAL A 34 12.52 7.61 24.26
N THR A 35 13.60 6.85 24.45
CA THR A 35 14.34 6.21 23.35
C THR A 35 13.46 5.22 22.58
N VAL A 36 12.72 4.36 23.30
CA VAL A 36 11.79 3.40 22.67
C VAL A 36 10.70 4.10 21.89
N ILE A 37 10.11 5.17 22.44
CA ILE A 37 9.08 5.96 21.76
C ILE A 37 9.65 6.62 20.50
N SER A 38 10.83 7.24 20.59
CA SER A 38 11.47 7.91 19.45
C SER A 38 11.78 6.93 18.31
N VAL A 39 12.32 5.75 18.61
CA VAL A 39 12.60 4.73 17.59
C VAL A 39 11.31 4.22 16.93
N ASN A 40 10.24 4.04 17.72
CA ASN A 40 8.96 3.61 17.16
C ASN A 40 8.35 4.68 16.22
N LEU A 41 8.44 5.96 16.60
CA LEU A 41 7.97 7.06 15.76
C LEU A 41 8.77 7.18 14.46
N ASP A 42 10.10 7.01 14.50
CA ASP A 42 10.95 7.01 13.32
C ASP A 42 10.59 5.87 12.35
N ASN A 43 10.35 4.67 12.88
CA ASN A 43 9.91 3.54 12.07
C ASN A 43 8.52 3.75 11.45
N GLN A 44 7.59 4.37 12.19
CA GLN A 44 6.27 4.73 11.65
C GLN A 44 6.37 5.78 10.55
N ALA A 45 7.22 6.80 10.71
CA ALA A 45 7.44 7.83 9.69
C ALA A 45 7.96 7.22 8.39
N LYS A 46 8.96 6.34 8.46
CA LYS A 46 9.49 5.60 7.29
C LYS A 46 8.45 4.70 6.63
N THR A 47 7.60 4.06 7.44
CA THR A 47 6.52 3.22 6.92
C THR A 47 5.51 4.06 6.15
N LEU A 48 5.18 5.25 6.66
CA LEU A 48 4.24 6.17 6.02
C LEU A 48 4.80 6.73 4.70
N GLU A 49 6.09 7.10 4.69
CA GLU A 49 6.78 7.54 3.46
C GLU A 49 6.75 6.46 2.37
N ASN A 50 7.05 5.20 2.73
CA ASN A 50 6.98 4.09 1.79
C ASN A 50 5.56 3.86 1.25
N LEU A 51 4.54 3.99 2.10
CA LEU A 51 3.14 3.86 1.69
C LEU A 51 2.72 4.99 0.76
N GLU A 52 3.16 6.23 1.01
CA GLU A 52 2.90 7.38 0.14
C GLU A 52 3.49 7.16 -1.26
N ILE A 53 4.73 6.67 -1.33
CA ILE A 53 5.39 6.32 -2.59
C ILE A 53 4.58 5.24 -3.33
N ILE A 54 4.20 4.16 -2.66
CA ILE A 54 3.40 3.08 -3.29
C ILE A 54 2.04 3.61 -3.79
N TYR A 55 1.38 4.45 -3.00
CA TYR A 55 0.10 5.01 -3.38
C TYR A 55 0.21 5.92 -4.61
N SER A 56 1.30 6.68 -4.71
CA SER A 56 1.57 7.53 -5.89
C SER A 56 1.72 6.70 -7.17
N TYR A 57 2.47 5.58 -7.11
CA TYR A 57 2.60 4.65 -8.24
C TYR A 57 1.26 3.99 -8.61
N GLN A 58 0.49 3.55 -7.61
CA GLN A 58 -0.84 2.97 -7.88
C GLN A 58 -1.77 3.97 -8.56
N LEU A 59 -1.71 5.25 -8.18
CA LEU A 59 -2.53 6.30 -8.78
C LEU A 59 -2.09 6.58 -10.22
N GLU A 60 -0.79 6.55 -10.50
CA GLU A 60 -0.24 6.66 -11.85
C GLU A 60 -0.69 5.48 -12.73
N GLU A 61 -0.57 4.23 -12.24
CA GLU A 61 -1.05 3.03 -12.95
C GLU A 61 -2.56 3.11 -13.22
N LEU A 62 -3.36 3.50 -12.22
CA LEU A 62 -4.80 3.66 -12.39
C LEU A 62 -5.13 4.73 -13.45
N SER A 63 -4.37 5.82 -13.49
CA SER A 63 -4.53 6.87 -14.49
C SER A 63 -4.17 6.39 -15.90
N ALA A 64 -3.11 5.57 -16.02
CA ALA A 64 -2.71 4.96 -17.29
C ALA A 64 -3.77 3.97 -17.78
N ILE A 65 -4.33 3.13 -16.91
CA ILE A 65 -5.43 2.22 -17.22
C ILE A 65 -6.68 3.02 -17.64
N ALA A 66 -7.01 4.09 -16.92
CA ALA A 66 -8.15 4.94 -17.26
C ALA A 66 -7.97 5.62 -18.63
N ARG A 67 -6.74 6.04 -18.96
CA ARG A 67 -6.39 6.60 -20.27
C ARG A 67 -6.49 5.56 -21.38
N LEU A 68 -5.92 4.37 -21.20
CA LEU A 68 -6.05 3.26 -22.15
C LEU A 68 -7.51 2.87 -22.37
N LYS A 69 -8.31 2.82 -21.30
CA LYS A 69 -9.75 2.57 -21.39
C LYS A 69 -10.46 3.67 -22.17
N LYS A 70 -10.08 4.94 -21.98
CA LYS A 70 -10.62 6.06 -22.74
C LYS A 70 -10.22 5.98 -24.21
N GLU A 71 -8.95 5.73 -24.52
CA GLU A 71 -8.46 5.57 -25.90
C GLU A 71 -9.20 4.42 -26.60
N LEU A 72 -9.30 3.25 -25.97
CA LEU A 72 -10.12 2.14 -26.48
C LEU A 72 -11.59 2.51 -26.64
N CYS A 73 -12.19 3.26 -25.72
CA CYS A 73 -13.60 3.63 -25.80
C CYS A 73 -13.86 4.78 -26.80
N THR A 74 -12.85 5.56 -27.18
CA THR A 74 -12.98 6.73 -28.06
C THR A 74 -12.52 6.42 -29.50
N GLU A 75 -11.54 5.54 -29.70
CA GLU A 75 -11.13 5.07 -31.04
C GLU A 75 -12.09 4.04 -31.64
N ILE A 76 -12.93 3.46 -30.81
CA ILE A 76 -14.05 2.64 -31.24
C ILE A 76 -15.23 3.57 -31.57
N HIS A 77 -15.07 4.43 -32.58
CA HIS A 77 -16.18 4.87 -33.42
C HIS A 77 -16.62 3.64 -34.23
N LEU A 78 -17.27 2.71 -33.52
CA LEU A 78 -17.76 1.46 -34.08
C LEU A 78 -18.67 1.81 -35.26
N GLU A 79 -19.58 2.77 -35.14
CA GLU A 79 -20.69 2.96 -36.10
C GLU A 79 -20.28 3.16 -37.59
N GLU A 80 -19.03 3.53 -37.89
CA GLU A 80 -18.57 3.72 -39.28
C GLU A 80 -17.75 2.54 -39.86
N LYS A 81 -17.32 1.57 -39.04
CA LYS A 81 -16.35 0.53 -39.48
C LYS A 81 -16.86 -0.91 -39.45
N TYR A 82 -18.06 -1.15 -38.94
CA TYR A 82 -18.67 -2.46 -39.02
C TYR A 82 -20.10 -2.41 -39.56
N GLN A 83 -20.40 -3.32 -40.48
CA GLN A 83 -21.77 -3.60 -40.88
C GLN A 83 -22.15 -4.94 -40.28
N ILE A 84 -23.24 -4.98 -39.51
CA ILE A 84 -23.84 -6.22 -39.07
C ILE A 84 -24.91 -6.58 -40.10
N LYS A 85 -24.77 -7.74 -40.72
CA LYS A 85 -25.79 -8.30 -41.59
C LYS A 85 -26.02 -9.76 -41.19
N ASP A 86 -27.19 -10.01 -40.64
CA ASP A 86 -27.60 -11.32 -40.13
C ASP A 86 -26.63 -11.87 -39.07
N GLN A 87 -26.01 -13.03 -39.31
CA GLN A 87 -25.02 -13.67 -38.42
C GLN A 87 -23.57 -13.22 -38.67
N TYR A 88 -23.33 -12.29 -39.59
CA TYR A 88 -21.99 -11.87 -39.98
C TYR A 88 -21.71 -10.41 -39.60
N ILE A 89 -20.55 -10.19 -38.99
CA ILE A 89 -20.01 -8.88 -38.66
C ILE A 89 -18.86 -8.59 -39.63
N TYR A 90 -19.06 -7.61 -40.51
CA TYR A 90 -18.05 -7.16 -41.46
C TYR A 90 -17.27 -6.03 -40.83
N ILE A 91 -15.98 -6.19 -40.61
CA ILE A 91 -15.10 -5.18 -40.00
C ILE A 91 -14.11 -4.71 -41.07
N GLN A 92 -14.19 -3.43 -41.42
CA GLN A 92 -13.28 -2.83 -42.38
C GLN A 92 -12.01 -2.32 -41.67
N LEU A 93 -10.91 -3.02 -41.88
CA LEU A 93 -9.56 -2.59 -41.47
C LEU A 93 -8.93 -1.76 -42.59
N THR A 94 -7.82 -1.07 -42.30
CA THR A 94 -7.21 -0.09 -43.21
C THR A 94 -6.87 -0.66 -44.60
N ASN A 95 -6.55 -1.95 -44.72
CA ASN A 95 -6.22 -2.65 -45.98
C ASN A 95 -6.83 -4.05 -46.10
N GLU A 96 -7.66 -4.49 -45.15
CA GLU A 96 -8.15 -5.87 -45.06
C GLU A 96 -9.62 -5.86 -44.58
N MET A 97 -10.41 -6.84 -44.98
CA MET A 97 -11.79 -7.01 -44.52
C MET A 97 -11.89 -8.27 -43.67
N LEU A 98 -12.21 -8.10 -42.39
CA LEU A 98 -12.43 -9.19 -41.45
C LEU A 98 -13.93 -9.51 -41.40
N ILE A 99 -14.30 -10.72 -41.76
CA ILE A 99 -15.68 -11.23 -41.69
C ILE A 99 -15.74 -12.16 -40.49
N VAL A 100 -16.55 -11.82 -39.50
CA VAL A 100 -16.72 -12.62 -38.28
C VAL A 100 -18.11 -13.23 -38.27
N GLU A 101 -18.21 -14.55 -38.20
CA GLU A 101 -19.46 -15.26 -38.00
C GLU A 101 -19.75 -15.33 -36.50
N TYR A 102 -20.92 -14.83 -36.09
CA TYR A 102 -21.30 -14.63 -34.70
C TYR A 102 -22.67 -15.26 -34.41
N ASP A 103 -22.71 -16.14 -33.42
CA ASP A 103 -23.96 -16.67 -32.87
C ASP A 103 -24.49 -15.71 -31.79
N ALA A 104 -25.55 -14.97 -32.13
CA ALA A 104 -26.15 -13.96 -31.25
C ALA A 104 -26.79 -14.55 -29.99
N ASP A 105 -27.26 -15.79 -30.03
CA ASP A 105 -27.93 -16.44 -28.89
C ASP A 105 -26.91 -16.96 -27.87
N LYS A 106 -25.76 -17.44 -28.35
CA LYS A 106 -24.70 -17.99 -27.49
C LYS A 106 -23.59 -17.00 -27.15
N LYS A 107 -23.57 -15.84 -27.80
CA LYS A 107 -22.51 -14.82 -27.68
C LYS A 107 -21.11 -15.38 -27.93
N ILE A 108 -20.98 -16.26 -28.93
CA ILE A 108 -19.72 -16.89 -29.32
C ILE A 108 -19.38 -16.56 -30.77
N VAL A 109 -18.09 -16.41 -31.05
CA VAL A 109 -17.57 -16.34 -32.42
C VAL A 109 -17.46 -17.77 -32.96
N LEU A 110 -18.09 -18.04 -34.09
CA LEU A 110 -18.10 -19.36 -34.72
C LEU A 110 -16.91 -19.54 -35.66
N ASP A 111 -16.63 -18.53 -36.49
CA ASP A 111 -15.53 -18.54 -37.44
C ASP A 111 -15.12 -17.10 -37.80
N TYR A 112 -13.93 -16.93 -38.37
CA TYR A 112 -13.48 -15.66 -38.92
C TYR A 112 -12.67 -15.85 -40.21
N GLU A 113 -12.98 -15.03 -41.21
CA GLU A 113 -12.29 -15.00 -42.49
C GLU A 113 -11.66 -13.63 -42.72
N VAL A 114 -10.41 -13.62 -43.20
CA VAL A 114 -9.66 -12.39 -43.52
C VAL A 114 -9.48 -12.32 -45.02
N ASN A 115 -10.18 -11.37 -45.66
CA ASN A 115 -9.99 -11.06 -47.07
C ASN A 115 -9.00 -9.91 -47.22
N ARG A 116 -7.97 -10.15 -48.03
CA ARG A 116 -6.86 -9.22 -48.34
C ARG A 116 -7.07 -8.49 -49.65
#